data_AF-A0A0L0LHE1-F1
#
_entry.id   AF-A0A0L0LHE1-F1
#
_cell.length_a   1.000
_cell.length_b   1.000
_cell.length_c   1.000
_cell.angle_alpha   90.00
_cell.angle_beta   90.00
_cell.angle_gamma   90.00
#
_symmetry.space_group_name_H-M   'P 1'
#
loop_
_entity.id
_entity.type
_entity.pdbx_description
1 polymer ?
#
loop_
_entity_poly.entity_id
_entity_poly.type
_entity_poly.pdbx_seq_one_letter_code
_entity_poly.pdbx_strand_id
1 'polypeptide(L)'
;METIPADLRKVLAANAKAKVIWNDLTPISRRDFISWIESPKQPETRIRRVGRVCDMLISGKRRPCCYAIVPMNLYKSLNGLPKAKAHWKTLTPDERRDFVDWIESAKDTAMHVGRIEKVCVLLLKGKRHL
;
A
#
# COMPACT_ATOMS: atom_id res chain seq x y z
N MET A 1 -11.69 3.61 -7.38
CA MET A 1 -11.09 4.52 -8.37
C MET A 1 -9.79 5.05 -7.79
N GLU A 2 -8.71 4.92 -8.54
CA GLU A 2 -7.38 5.36 -8.11
C GLU A 2 -7.23 6.87 -8.32
N THR A 3 -7.21 7.64 -7.24
CA THR A 3 -7.05 9.10 -7.33
C THR A 3 -5.57 9.45 -7.31
N ILE A 4 -5.01 9.84 -8.46
CA ILE A 4 -3.62 10.29 -8.54
C ILE A 4 -3.48 11.65 -7.83
N PRO A 5 -2.61 11.77 -6.80
CA PRO A 5 -2.37 13.04 -6.11
C PRO A 5 -1.90 14.15 -7.06
N ALA A 6 -2.29 15.40 -6.75
CA ALA A 6 -2.04 16.54 -7.65
C ALA A 6 -0.55 16.84 -7.84
N ASP A 7 0.25 16.68 -6.78
CA ASP A 7 1.71 16.80 -6.80
C ASP A 7 2.37 15.74 -7.69
N LEU A 8 1.94 14.47 -7.56
CA LEU A 8 2.40 13.39 -8.44
C LEU A 8 2.02 13.65 -9.91
N ARG A 9 0.79 14.10 -10.16
CA ARG A 9 0.31 14.40 -11.52
C ARG A 9 1.17 15.48 -12.19
N LYS A 10 1.55 16.53 -11.46
CA LYS A 10 2.42 17.60 -11.96
C LYS A 10 3.80 17.06 -12.35
N VAL A 11 4.41 16.25 -11.49
CA VAL A 11 5.74 15.67 -11.74
C VAL A 11 5.74 14.69 -12.93
N LEU A 12 4.70 13.87 -13.06
CA LEU A 12 4.53 13.00 -14.23
C LEU A 12 4.28 13.81 -15.51
N ALA A 13 3.47 14.88 -15.45
CA ALA A 13 3.23 15.74 -16.61
C ALA A 13 4.51 16.43 -17.12
N ALA A 14 5.43 16.78 -16.21
CA ALA A 14 6.72 17.37 -16.54
C ALA A 14 7.74 16.37 -17.14
N ASN A 15 7.48 15.05 -17.08
CA ASN A 15 8.39 14.03 -17.60
C ASN A 15 7.65 13.01 -18.48
N ALA A 16 7.66 13.25 -19.80
CA ALA A 16 6.93 12.44 -20.78
C ALA A 16 7.29 10.94 -20.70
N LYS A 17 8.57 10.61 -20.52
CA LYS A 17 9.03 9.21 -20.43
C LYS A 17 8.46 8.52 -19.18
N ALA A 18 8.55 9.17 -18.02
CA ALA A 18 7.96 8.64 -16.79
C ALA A 18 6.44 8.51 -16.88
N LYS A 19 5.74 9.47 -17.53
CA LYS A 19 4.29 9.42 -17.74
C LYS A 19 3.84 8.21 -18.55
N VAL A 20 4.56 7.89 -19.63
CA VAL A 20 4.28 6.69 -20.44
C VAL A 20 4.42 5.43 -19.59
N ILE A 21 5.53 5.32 -18.83
CA ILE A 21 5.78 4.18 -17.94
C ILE A 21 4.72 4.07 -16.85
N TRP A 22 4.28 5.19 -16.27
CA TRP A 22 3.21 5.24 -15.27
C TRP A 22 1.87 4.73 -15.81
N ASN A 23 1.52 5.13 -17.03
CA ASN A 23 0.28 4.68 -17.67
C ASN A 23 0.29 3.19 -18.00
N ASP A 24 1.48 2.66 -18.33
CA ASP A 24 1.73 1.23 -18.58
C ASP A 24 1.74 0.36 -17.29
N LEU A 25 1.86 0.99 -16.11
CA LEU A 25 1.77 0.25 -14.85
C LEU A 25 0.39 -0.40 -14.68
N THR A 26 0.39 -1.58 -14.04
CA THR A 26 -0.86 -2.19 -13.57
C THR A 26 -1.55 -1.27 -12.56
N PRO A 27 -2.89 -1.33 -12.42
CA PRO A 27 -3.62 -0.57 -11.39
C PRO A 27 -3.05 -0.80 -9.99
N ILE A 28 -2.62 -2.04 -9.71
CA ILE A 28 -1.98 -2.42 -8.45
C ILE A 28 -0.65 -1.70 -8.25
N SER A 29 0.20 -1.67 -9.28
CA SER A 29 1.50 -0.99 -9.22
C SER A 29 1.35 0.51 -8.98
N ARG A 30 0.37 1.16 -9.63
CA ARG A 30 0.10 2.57 -9.38
C ARG A 30 -0.42 2.77 -7.95
N ARG A 31 -1.32 1.91 -7.46
CA ARG A 31 -1.87 1.97 -6.08
C ARG A 31 -0.74 1.87 -5.06
N ASP A 32 0.22 0.97 -5.28
CA ASP A 32 1.39 0.81 -4.42
C ASP A 32 2.25 2.09 -4.39
N PHE A 33 2.48 2.75 -5.53
CA PHE A 33 3.20 4.03 -5.56
C PHE A 33 2.44 5.15 -4.84
N ILE A 34 1.12 5.25 -5.01
CA ILE A 34 0.30 6.26 -4.34
C ILE A 34 0.32 6.04 -2.83
N SER A 35 0.04 4.81 -2.37
CA SER A 35 0.09 4.44 -0.95
C SER A 35 1.48 4.73 -0.36
N TRP A 36 2.56 4.41 -1.08
CA TRP A 36 3.92 4.77 -0.67
C TRP A 36 4.15 6.29 -0.62
N ILE A 37 3.58 7.09 -1.51
CA ILE A 37 3.70 8.55 -1.42
C ILE A 37 2.90 9.11 -0.23
N GLU A 38 1.77 8.51 0.11
CA GLU A 38 0.86 8.95 1.17
C GLU A 38 1.24 8.45 2.57
N SER A 39 2.01 7.37 2.67
CA SER A 39 2.38 6.76 3.95
C SER A 39 3.22 7.61 4.93
N PRO A 40 4.11 8.55 4.51
CA PRO A 40 4.99 9.21 5.47
C PRO A 40 4.24 10.30 6.23
N LYS A 41 4.42 10.34 7.55
CA LYS A 41 3.86 11.39 8.42
C LYS A 41 4.54 12.76 8.23
N GLN A 42 5.79 12.77 7.76
CA GLN A 42 6.58 13.98 7.55
C GLN A 42 6.38 14.52 6.13
N PRO A 43 5.92 15.78 5.96
CA PRO A 43 5.69 16.38 4.64
C PRO A 43 6.91 16.40 3.73
N GLU A 44 8.12 16.61 4.27
CA GLU A 44 9.34 16.63 3.45
C GLU A 44 9.63 15.27 2.82
N THR A 45 9.29 14.19 3.55
CA THR A 45 9.45 12.82 3.04
C THR A 45 8.48 12.57 1.88
N ARG A 46 7.24 13.07 1.97
CA ARG A 46 6.28 12.98 0.86
C ARG A 46 6.83 13.68 -0.39
N ILE A 47 7.29 14.92 -0.25
CA ILE A 47 7.85 15.71 -1.37
C ILE A 47 9.01 14.95 -2.02
N ARG A 48 9.92 14.41 -1.22
CA ARG A 48 11.05 13.61 -1.70
C ARG A 48 10.60 12.34 -2.44
N ARG A 49 9.56 11.65 -1.95
CA ARG A 49 9.01 10.46 -2.61
C ARG A 49 8.39 10.80 -3.95
N VAL A 50 7.60 11.88 -4.03
CA VAL A 50 7.01 12.38 -5.29
C VAL A 50 8.09 12.68 -6.33
N GLY A 51 9.15 13.40 -5.95
CA GLY A 51 10.26 13.72 -6.86
C GLY A 51 10.99 12.48 -7.39
N ARG A 52 11.10 11.43 -6.57
CA ARG A 52 11.77 10.17 -6.94
C ARG A 52 10.97 9.27 -7.87
N VAL A 53 9.65 9.44 -7.97
CA VAL A 53 8.81 8.53 -8.78
C VAL A 53 9.31 8.46 -10.21
N CYS A 54 9.60 9.61 -10.84
CA CYS A 54 10.09 9.64 -12.22
C CYS A 54 11.40 8.85 -12.39
N ASP A 55 12.39 9.07 -11.53
CA ASP A 55 13.68 8.36 -11.58
C ASP A 55 13.50 6.84 -11.39
N MET A 56 12.60 6.46 -10.48
CA MET A 56 12.29 5.05 -10.23
C MET A 56 11.64 4.39 -11.46
N LEU A 57 10.66 5.06 -12.07
CA LEU A 57 10.00 4.55 -13.27
C LEU A 57 11.00 4.43 -14.43
N ILE A 58 11.81 5.46 -14.66
CA ILE A 58 12.80 5.49 -15.74
C ILE A 58 13.90 4.43 -15.54
N SER A 59 14.29 4.16 -14.29
CA SER A 59 15.22 3.06 -13.94
C SER A 59 14.57 1.67 -13.96
N GLY A 60 13.32 1.55 -14.45
CA GLY A 60 12.63 0.28 -14.64
C GLY A 60 11.91 -0.26 -13.40
N LYS A 61 11.85 0.50 -12.29
CA LYS A 61 11.10 0.07 -11.10
C LYS A 61 9.60 0.18 -11.38
N ARG A 62 8.91 -0.95 -11.29
CA ARG A 62 7.44 -1.04 -11.42
C ARG A 62 6.69 -1.03 -10.09
N ARG A 63 7.43 -0.88 -8.98
CA ARG A 63 6.91 -0.76 -7.61
C ARG A 63 7.89 0.07 -6.75
N PRO A 64 7.42 0.73 -5.68
CA PRO A 64 8.29 1.44 -4.74
C PRO A 64 9.29 0.49 -4.04
N CYS A 65 10.49 0.98 -3.72
CA CYS A 65 11.49 0.23 -2.98
C CYS A 65 11.18 0.24 -1.47
N CYS A 66 11.45 -0.89 -0.79
CA CYS A 66 11.23 -1.07 0.65
C CYS A 66 9.78 -0.89 1.12
N TYR A 67 8.79 -1.05 0.23
CA TYR A 67 7.38 -1.06 0.59
C TYR A 67 6.96 -2.47 1.05
N ALA A 68 6.80 -2.64 2.36
CA ALA A 68 6.21 -3.85 2.91
C ALA A 68 4.68 -3.77 2.75
N ILE A 69 4.14 -4.58 1.83
CA ILE A 69 2.69 -4.65 1.56
C ILE A 69 1.93 -5.15 2.80
N VAL A 70 2.58 -5.90 3.68
CA VAL A 70 2.00 -6.40 4.92
C VAL A 70 2.77 -5.79 6.10
N PRO A 71 2.10 -5.05 7.00
CA PRO A 71 2.78 -4.49 8.15
C PRO A 71 3.25 -5.60 9.09
N MET A 72 4.42 -5.40 9.68
CA MET A 72 5.14 -6.45 10.41
C MET A 72 4.33 -7.00 11.60
N ASN A 73 3.54 -6.15 12.26
CA ASN A 73 2.67 -6.56 13.36
C ASN A 73 1.50 -7.44 12.88
N LEU A 74 0.88 -7.15 11.73
CA LEU A 74 -0.10 -8.05 11.13
C LEU A 74 0.54 -9.41 10.76
N TYR A 75 1.74 -9.39 10.18
CA TYR A 75 2.48 -10.62 9.87
C TYR A 75 2.74 -11.47 11.13
N LYS A 76 3.17 -10.84 12.24
CA LYS A 76 3.36 -11.51 13.53
C LYS A 76 2.06 -12.10 14.07
N SER A 77 0.96 -11.35 14.06
CA SER A 77 -0.35 -11.83 14.53
C SER A 77 -0.85 -13.02 13.70
N LEU A 78 -0.70 -12.97 12.37
CA LEU A 78 -1.07 -14.10 11.50
C LEU A 78 -0.21 -15.34 11.76
N ASN A 79 1.07 -15.20 12.06
CA ASN A 79 1.92 -16.35 12.41
C ASN A 79 1.44 -17.08 13.67
N GLY A 80 0.84 -16.37 14.63
CA GLY A 80 0.21 -16.96 15.82
C GLY A 80 -1.17 -17.58 15.57
N LEU A 81 -1.77 -17.36 14.39
CA LEU A 81 -3.13 -17.78 14.06
C LEU A 81 -3.17 -18.60 12.74
N PRO A 82 -2.85 -19.91 12.77
CA PRO A 82 -2.73 -20.73 11.56
C PRO A 82 -3.95 -20.70 10.63
N LYS A 83 -5.17 -20.72 11.19
CA LYS A 83 -6.43 -20.65 10.41
C LYS A 83 -6.59 -19.30 9.71
N ALA A 84 -6.35 -18.20 10.42
CA ALA A 84 -6.40 -16.85 9.85
C ALA A 84 -5.33 -16.67 8.75
N LYS A 85 -4.12 -17.19 8.99
CA LYS A 85 -3.02 -17.17 8.01
C LYS A 85 -3.33 -18.00 6.77
N ALA A 86 -3.96 -19.16 6.93
CA ALA A 86 -4.41 -19.97 5.80
C ALA A 86 -5.43 -19.20 4.96
N HIS A 87 -6.44 -18.59 5.59
CA HIS A 87 -7.43 -17.78 4.88
C HIS A 87 -6.80 -16.55 4.19
N TRP A 88 -5.89 -15.84 4.86
CA TRP A 88 -5.12 -14.73 4.29
C TRP A 88 -4.39 -15.11 3.00
N LYS A 89 -3.83 -16.32 2.92
CA LYS A 89 -3.16 -16.83 1.72
C LYS A 89 -4.11 -17.05 0.54
N THR A 90 -5.42 -17.20 0.79
CA THR A 90 -6.44 -17.34 -0.26
C THR A 90 -6.97 -16.01 -0.79
N LEU A 91 -6.65 -14.90 -0.11
CA LEU A 91 -7.05 -13.57 -0.53
C LEU A 91 -6.27 -13.13 -1.78
N THR A 92 -6.93 -12.37 -2.64
CA THR A 92 -6.31 -11.70 -3.79
C THR A 92 -5.38 -10.58 -3.31
N PRO A 93 -4.45 -10.11 -4.17
CA PRO A 93 -3.60 -8.98 -3.83
C PRO A 93 -4.38 -7.70 -3.48
N ASP A 94 -5.57 -7.48 -4.07
CA ASP A 94 -6.41 -6.33 -3.76
C ASP A 94 -7.10 -6.47 -2.40
N GLU A 95 -7.68 -7.64 -2.11
CA GLU A 95 -8.32 -7.91 -0.81
C GLU A 95 -7.33 -7.76 0.36
N ARG A 96 -6.08 -8.22 0.18
CA ARG A 96 -5.02 -8.02 1.19
C ARG A 96 -4.71 -6.54 1.38
N ARG A 97 -4.65 -5.76 0.30
CA ARG A 97 -4.37 -4.31 0.37
C ARG A 97 -5.51 -3.56 1.02
N ASP A 98 -6.77 -3.93 0.79
CA ASP A 98 -7.91 -3.27 1.43
C ASP A 98 -7.85 -3.41 2.96
N PHE A 99 -7.50 -4.60 3.47
CA PHE A 99 -7.25 -4.78 4.91
C PHE A 99 -6.07 -3.95 5.41
N VAL A 100 -4.95 -3.93 4.67
CA VAL A 100 -3.75 -3.19 5.09
C VAL A 100 -3.97 -1.68 5.05
N ASP A 101 -4.56 -1.14 3.99
CA ASP A 101 -4.87 0.29 3.87
C ASP A 101 -5.82 0.73 5.01
N TRP A 102 -6.77 -0.12 5.38
CA TRP A 102 -7.61 0.14 6.55
C TRP A 102 -6.82 0.07 7.87
N ILE A 103 -5.91 -0.88 8.05
CA ILE A 103 -5.05 -0.91 9.25
C ILE A 103 -4.16 0.36 9.32
N GLU A 104 -3.49 0.72 8.23
CA GLU A 104 -2.52 1.82 8.17
C GLU A 104 -3.17 3.21 8.22
N SER A 105 -4.45 3.34 7.86
CA SER A 105 -5.21 4.60 8.03
C SER A 105 -5.59 4.90 9.49
N ALA A 106 -5.10 4.13 10.47
CA ALA A 106 -5.32 4.39 11.89
C ALA A 106 -4.62 5.70 12.32
N LYS A 107 -5.32 6.51 13.12
CA LYS A 107 -4.80 7.81 13.57
C LYS A 107 -3.76 7.69 14.69
N ASP A 108 -3.81 6.59 15.44
CA ASP A 108 -2.95 6.32 16.59
C ASP A 108 -2.62 4.83 16.69
N THR A 109 -1.65 4.52 17.55
CA THR A 109 -1.13 3.16 17.74
C THR A 109 -2.17 2.20 18.34
N ALA A 110 -3.02 2.66 19.26
CA ALA A 110 -4.01 1.80 19.90
C ALA A 110 -5.08 1.37 18.89
N MET A 111 -5.53 2.30 18.05
CA MET A 111 -6.42 2.02 16.93
C MET A 111 -5.76 1.07 15.91
N HIS A 112 -4.48 1.25 15.59
CA HIS A 112 -3.74 0.36 14.68
C HIS A 112 -3.75 -1.09 15.17
N VAL A 113 -3.43 -1.29 16.45
CA VAL A 113 -3.45 -2.62 17.10
C VAL A 113 -4.87 -3.21 17.09
N GLY A 114 -5.88 -2.45 17.50
CA GLY A 114 -7.27 -2.92 17.50
C GLY A 114 -7.80 -3.28 16.10
N ARG A 115 -7.34 -2.56 15.05
CA ARG A 115 -7.67 -2.92 13.66
C ARG A 115 -7.03 -4.24 13.24
N ILE A 116 -5.79 -4.51 13.64
CA ILE A 116 -5.13 -5.81 13.37
C ILE A 116 -5.87 -6.96 14.03
N GLU A 117 -6.27 -6.80 15.29
CA GLU A 117 -7.07 -7.80 16.00
C GLU A 117 -8.40 -8.04 15.29
N LYS A 118 -9.09 -6.96 14.87
CA LYS A 118 -10.34 -7.08 14.11
C LYS A 118 -10.14 -7.80 12.78
N VAL A 119 -9.08 -7.50 12.04
CA VAL A 119 -8.74 -8.23 10.80
C VAL A 119 -8.53 -9.71 11.09
N CYS A 120 -7.78 -10.06 12.14
CA CYS A 120 -7.59 -11.46 12.53
C CYS A 120 -8.92 -12.17 12.81
N VAL A 121 -9.84 -11.53 13.54
CA VAL A 121 -11.19 -12.07 13.81
C VAL A 121 -12.00 -12.24 12.52
N LEU A 122 -11.95 -11.27 11.60
CA LEU A 122 -12.64 -11.35 10.31
C LEU A 122 -12.11 -12.52 9.47
N LEU A 123 -10.78 -12.68 9.41
CA LEU A 123 -10.14 -13.77 8.67
C LEU A 123 -10.47 -15.15 9.26
N LEU A 124 -10.55 -15.27 10.60
CA LEU A 124 -11.01 -16.50 11.25
C LEU A 124 -12.46 -16.85 10.89
N LYS A 125 -13.28 -15.84 10.58
CA LYS A 125 -14.66 -16.01 10.09
C LYS A 125 -14.75 -16.19 8.57
N GLY A 126 -13.62 -16.31 7.87
CA GLY A 126 -13.57 -16.47 6.41
C GLY A 126 -13.96 -15.21 5.62
N LYS A 127 -14.01 -14.04 6.27
CA LYS A 127 -14.33 -12.77 5.58
C LYS A 127 -13.18 -12.36 4.67
N ARG A 128 -13.53 -11.81 3.51
CA ARG A 128 -12.56 -11.37 2.47
C ARG A 128 -12.42 -9.84 2.40
N HIS A 129 -13.31 -9.13 3.07
CA HIS A 129 -13.39 -7.67 3.14
C HIS A 129 -13.77 -7.25 4.57
N LEU A 130 -13.66 -5.95 4.84
CA LEU A 130 -14.05 -5.30 6.10
C LEU A 130 -15.56 -5.39 6.37
#